data_AF-A0A8H2PR15-F1
#
_entry.id   AF-A0A8H2PR15-F1
#
_cell.length_a   1.000
_cell.length_b   1.000
_cell.length_c   1.000
_cell.angle_alpha   90.00
_cell.angle_beta   90.00
_cell.angle_gamma   90.00
#
_symmetry.space_group_name_H-M   'P 1'
#
loop_
_entity.id
_entity.type
_entity.pdbx_description
1 polymer ?
#
loop_
_entity_poly.entity_id
_entity_poly.type
_entity_poly.pdbx_seq_one_letter_code
_entity_poly.pdbx_strand_id
1 'polypeptide(L)'
;MKRLKPNLRLKNKKISMLCDTCGEDSFEINENCNSYKCNVCERIYTKEELIELNQEAIDFAVSQTKEELIKHAQKQFGEIFKKWK
;
A
#
# COMPACT_ATOMS: atom_id res chain seq x y z
N MET A 1 25.04 28.29 8.80
CA MET A 1 23.90 27.47 9.25
C MET A 1 23.90 26.15 8.48
N LYS A 2 24.08 25.00 9.15
CA LYS A 2 23.99 23.68 8.49
C LYS A 2 22.52 23.40 8.19
N ARG A 3 22.11 23.43 6.92
CA ARG A 3 20.75 23.06 6.50
C ARG A 3 20.51 21.59 6.85
N LEU A 4 19.61 21.34 7.79
CA LEU A 4 19.10 19.99 8.06
C LEU A 4 18.31 19.56 6.82
N LYS A 5 18.81 18.56 6.09
CA LYS A 5 18.07 17.93 5.00
C LYS A 5 17.14 16.88 5.62
N PRO A 6 15.81 17.04 5.60
CA PRO A 6 14.90 15.99 6.04
C PRO A 6 15.08 14.78 5.10
N ASN A 7 15.63 13.68 5.62
CA ASN A 7 15.74 12.43 4.87
C ASN A 7 14.45 11.62 5.08
N LEU A 8 13.38 12.00 4.40
CA LEU A 8 12.14 11.21 4.39
C LEU A 8 12.26 10.11 3.33
N ARG A 9 12.50 8.87 3.76
CA ARG A 9 12.48 7.71 2.86
C ARG A 9 11.08 7.08 2.87
N LEU A 10 10.30 7.38 1.84
CA LEU A 10 9.06 6.67 1.55
C LEU A 10 9.39 5.24 1.11
N LYS A 11 8.83 4.24 1.79
CA LYS A 11 8.96 2.85 1.37
C LYS A 11 7.83 2.53 0.40
N ASN A 12 8.14 1.86 -0.71
CA ASN A 12 7.11 1.30 -1.58
C ASN A 12 6.41 0.17 -0.83
N LYS A 13 5.10 0.27 -0.64
CA LYS A 13 4.27 -0.86 -0.16
C LYS A 13 3.70 -1.61 -1.35
N LYS A 14 3.77 -2.93 -1.30
CA LYS A 14 3.01 -3.83 -2.17
C LYS A 14 1.78 -4.31 -1.40
N ILE A 15 0.65 -4.36 -2.08
CA ILE A 15 -0.62 -4.85 -1.55
C ILE A 15 -0.98 -6.07 -2.40
N SER A 16 -1.23 -7.20 -1.76
CA SER A 16 -1.80 -8.38 -2.43
C SER A 16 -3.30 -8.18 -2.54
N MET A 17 -3.84 -8.39 -3.74
CA MET A 17 -5.28 -8.42 -3.99
C MET A 17 -5.77 -9.83 -3.72
N LEU A 18 -6.86 -9.98 -2.99
CA LEU A 18 -7.43 -11.28 -2.64
C LEU A 18 -8.69 -11.54 -3.45
N CYS A 19 -8.89 -12.80 -3.82
CA CYS A 19 -10.14 -13.30 -4.35
C CYS A 19 -11.22 -13.24 -3.25
N ASP A 20 -12.33 -12.54 -3.48
CA ASP A 20 -13.45 -12.46 -2.54
C ASP A 20 -14.14 -13.82 -2.30
N THR A 21 -13.97 -14.76 -3.23
CA THR A 21 -14.64 -16.08 -3.19
C THR A 21 -13.81 -17.12 -2.43
N CYS A 22 -12.49 -17.21 -2.66
CA CYS A 22 -11.64 -18.24 -2.05
C CYS A 22 -10.44 -17.72 -1.25
N GLY A 23 -10.17 -16.41 -1.24
CA GLY A 23 -9.12 -15.78 -0.45
C GLY A 23 -7.69 -15.90 -1.03
N GLU A 24 -7.50 -16.53 -2.18
CA GLU A 24 -6.18 -16.65 -2.83
C GLU A 24 -5.77 -15.34 -3.52
N ASP A 25 -4.46 -15.08 -3.65
CA ASP A 25 -3.90 -13.88 -4.30
C ASP A 25 -3.30 -14.13 -5.70
N SER A 26 -3.55 -15.33 -6.25
CA SER A 26 -3.05 -15.79 -7.54
C SER A 26 -4.07 -15.60 -8.65
N PHE A 27 -3.72 -14.76 -9.63
CA PHE A 27 -4.56 -14.42 -10.77
C PHE A 27 -3.84 -14.60 -12.11
N GLU A 28 -4.55 -15.14 -13.08
CA GLU A 28 -4.20 -15.08 -14.50
C GLU A 28 -4.72 -13.77 -15.10
N ILE A 29 -3.86 -13.03 -15.81
CA ILE A 29 -4.21 -11.77 -16.47
C ILE A 29 -4.55 -12.07 -17.93
N ASN A 30 -5.75 -11.69 -18.36
CA ASN A 30 -6.10 -11.68 -19.76
C ASN A 30 -5.98 -10.26 -20.31
N GLU A 31 -4.87 -9.99 -21.01
CA GLU A 31 -4.56 -8.65 -21.53
C GLU A 31 -5.54 -8.17 -22.60
N ASN A 32 -6.15 -9.07 -23.38
CA ASN A 32 -7.08 -8.71 -24.44
C ASN A 32 -8.40 -8.16 -23.89
N CYS A 33 -8.85 -8.69 -22.75
CA CYS A 33 -10.13 -8.35 -22.13
C CYS A 33 -9.95 -7.51 -20.86
N ASN A 34 -8.72 -7.20 -20.45
CA ASN A 34 -8.37 -6.53 -19.21
C ASN A 34 -9.07 -7.15 -17.98
N SER A 35 -9.10 -8.49 -17.95
CA SER A 35 -9.75 -9.27 -16.89
C SER A 35 -8.74 -10.09 -16.11
N TYR A 36 -9.12 -10.43 -14.87
CA TYR A 36 -8.30 -11.16 -13.92
C TYR A 36 -9.07 -12.42 -13.50
N LYS A 37 -8.51 -13.59 -13.76
CA LYS A 37 -9.13 -14.87 -13.39
C LYS A 37 -8.39 -15.47 -12.20
N CYS A 38 -9.10 -15.79 -11.12
CA CYS A 38 -8.50 -16.50 -9.98
C CYS A 38 -8.04 -17.89 -10.42
N ASN A 39 -6.79 -18.25 -10.09
CA ASN A 39 -6.21 -19.55 -10.47
C ASN A 39 -6.78 -20.74 -9.67
N VAL A 40 -7.60 -20.48 -8.64
CA VAL A 40 -8.15 -21.52 -7.75
C VAL A 40 -9.64 -21.74 -7.98
N CYS A 41 -10.46 -20.69 -7.88
CA CYS A 41 -11.91 -20.81 -8.03
C CYS A 41 -12.43 -20.37 -9.39
N GLU A 42 -11.54 -19.96 -10.31
CA GLU A 42 -11.84 -19.55 -11.68
C GLU A 42 -12.75 -18.33 -11.82
N ARG A 43 -13.06 -17.64 -10.72
CA ARG A 43 -13.81 -16.37 -10.76
C ARG A 43 -13.06 -15.34 -11.59
N ILE A 44 -13.78 -14.65 -12.47
CA ILE A 44 -13.27 -13.60 -13.34
C ILE A 44 -13.73 -12.25 -12.82
N TYR A 45 -12.79 -11.31 -12.74
CA TYR A 45 -13.02 -9.94 -12.31
C TYR A 45 -12.66 -8.96 -13.43
N THR A 46 -13.35 -7.83 -13.45
CA THR A 46 -12.78 -6.62 -14.07
C THR A 46 -11.72 -6.02 -13.13
N LYS A 47 -10.90 -5.11 -13.65
CA LYS A 47 -9.94 -4.38 -12.82
C LYS A 47 -10.67 -3.58 -11.74
N GLU A 48 -11.77 -2.93 -12.10
CA GLU A 48 -12.56 -2.07 -11.23
C GLU A 48 -13.20 -2.88 -10.10
N GLU A 49 -13.79 -4.04 -10.42
CA GLU A 49 -14.39 -4.94 -9.43
C GLU A 49 -13.35 -5.47 -8.45
N LEU A 50 -12.18 -5.91 -8.96
CA LEU A 50 -11.12 -6.43 -8.10
C LEU A 50 -10.59 -5.35 -7.14
N ILE A 51 -10.50 -4.09 -7.60
CA ILE A 51 -10.14 -2.93 -6.76
C ILE A 51 -11.21 -2.66 -5.70
N GLU A 52 -12.48 -2.58 -6.11
CA GLU A 52 -13.60 -2.28 -5.20
C GLU A 52 -13.70 -3.31 -4.08
N LEU A 53 -13.59 -4.60 -4.40
CA LEU A 53 -13.65 -5.69 -3.42
C LEU A 53 -12.46 -5.71 -2.46
N ASN A 54 -11.34 -5.08 -2.82
CA ASN A 54 -10.13 -5.00 -2.00
C ASN A 54 -9.91 -3.59 -1.41
N GLN A 55 -10.89 -2.69 -1.52
CA GLN A 55 -10.74 -1.29 -1.14
C GLN A 55 -10.38 -1.14 0.35
N GLU A 56 -10.92 -1.98 1.23
CA GLU A 56 -10.58 -1.96 2.66
C GLU A 56 -9.10 -2.25 2.92
N ALA A 57 -8.54 -3.27 2.25
CA ALA A 57 -7.13 -3.61 2.35
C ALA A 57 -6.24 -2.48 1.81
N ILE A 58 -6.68 -1.84 0.72
CA ILE A 58 -6.01 -0.68 0.13
C ILE A 58 -6.00 0.50 1.10
N ASP A 59 -7.16 0.85 1.66
CA ASP A 59 -7.30 1.96 2.59
C ASP A 59 -6.49 1.76 3.86
N PHE A 60 -6.45 0.52 4.36
CA PHE A 60 -5.60 0.14 5.48
C PHE A 60 -4.11 0.31 5.17
N ALA A 61 -3.64 -0.13 4.01
CA ALA A 61 -2.25 0.05 3.61
C ALA A 61 -1.88 1.55 3.48
N VAL A 62 -2.80 2.37 2.96
CA VAL A 62 -2.63 3.83 2.87
C VAL A 62 -2.58 4.48 4.25
N SER A 63 -3.48 4.11 5.17
CA SER A 63 -3.52 4.68 6.53
C SER A 63 -2.24 4.37 7.30
N GLN A 64 -1.74 3.14 7.22
CA GLN A 64 -0.45 2.77 7.83
C GLN A 64 0.71 3.59 7.28
N THR A 65 0.73 3.82 5.96
CA THR A 65 1.79 4.63 5.33
C THR A 65 1.74 6.07 5.82
N LYS A 66 0.55 6.64 6.00
CA LYS A 66 0.36 7.98 6.60
C LYS A 66 0.86 8.04 8.05
N GLU A 67 0.55 7.03 8.86
CA GLU A 67 1.05 6.97 10.24
C GLU A 67 2.57 6.86 10.33
N GLU A 68 3.18 6.02 9.50
CA GLU A 68 4.64 5.86 9.43
C GLU A 68 5.32 7.19 9.08
N LEU A 69 4.75 7.93 8.13
CA LEU A 69 5.18 9.27 7.74
C LEU A 69 5.15 10.25 8.92
N ILE A 70 4.03 10.31 9.65
CA ILE A 70 3.86 11.20 10.81
C ILE A 70 4.85 10.85 11.92
N LYS A 71 4.97 9.57 12.27
CA LYS A 71 5.91 9.09 13.31
C LYS A 71 7.35 9.43 12.95
N HIS A 72 7.73 9.28 11.69
CA HIS A 72 9.07 9.62 11.22
C HIS A 72 9.33 11.13 11.29
N ALA A 73 8.37 11.97 10.89
CA ALA A 73 8.48 13.42 11.02
C ALA A 73 8.64 13.84 12.50
N GLN A 74 7.78 13.34 13.39
CA GLN A 74 7.85 13.61 14.83
C GLN A 74 9.20 13.21 15.43
N LYS A 75 9.72 12.03 15.05
CA LYS A 75 11.04 11.58 15.51
C LYS A 75 12.16 12.52 15.06
N GLN A 76 12.17 12.95 13.80
CA GLN A 76 13.17 13.89 13.31
C GLN A 76 13.09 15.25 14.02
N PHE A 77 11.89 15.78 14.25
CA PHE A 77 11.72 17.00 15.03
C PHE A 77 12.24 16.86 16.46
N GLY A 78 11.93 15.75 17.14
CA GLY A 78 12.45 15.45 18.48
C GLY A 78 13.98 15.33 18.53
N GLU A 79 14.60 14.71 17.52
CA GLU A 79 16.06 14.63 17.41
C GLU A 79 16.72 15.99 17.18
N ILE A 80 16.11 16.85 16.36
CA ILE A 80 16.59 18.23 16.14
C ILE A 80 16.50 19.03 17.44
N PHE A 81 15.35 18.97 18.12
CA PHE A 81 15.15 19.70 19.38
C PHE A 81 16.14 19.25 20.47
N LYS A 82 16.39 17.94 20.60
CA LYS A 82 17.39 17.40 21.54
C LYS A 82 18.83 17.81 21.23
N LYS A 83 19.18 18.06 19.96
CA LYS A 83 20.52 18.54 19.56
C LYS A 83 20.69 20.04 19.74
N TRP A 84 19.59 20.78 19.92
CA TRP A 84 19.60 22.23 20.06
C TRP A 84 19.71 22.69 21.52
N LYS A 85 19.25 21.85 22.46
CA LYS A 85 19.54 21.97 23.90
C LYS A 85 20.92 21.42 24.22
#